data_AF-A0A934FHP3-F1
#
_entry.id   AF-A0A934FHP3-F1
#
_cell.length_a   1.000
_cell.length_b   1.000
_cell.length_c   1.000
_cell.angle_alpha   90.00
_cell.angle_beta   90.00
_cell.angle_gamma   90.00
#
_symmetry.space_group_name_H-M   'P 1'
#
loop_
_entity.id
_entity.type
_entity.pdbx_description
1 polymer ?
#
loop_
_entity_poly.entity_id
_entity_poly.type
_entity_poly.pdbx_seq_one_letter_code
_entity_poly.pdbx_strand_id
1 'polypeptide(L)'
;MWLRSCFIVLVACANAGAAGITKVTATATELVLQVDASAAELRLVELAPYETDARLGKTAPERLSEVVPFRLPRFDGARDRLYSGFVVARGGEAVGAIRFAEDLNSLSRNREPHPAPSSKKGLQVQMTEDALALGIRHCTLNFNLAGLIQLQPQPDSLRWEMDGQTYFFSRRYLDSLPVKRLSDAGVVVNLILLHYLGRAEVDAFMKHPRCDPATPNKLTAFNTVTPDGLRHYKAAMEFIADRYSGTNAASGRVWGYIVGNEVNAHWEWYNLGNATRAEVVADYLRTVRITHTAVRKSSAHARVYLSLTHYWDRVMRSGPLRSCEGRGLIDDFNRLAHGGGDFDWHLAHHPYPENLFEPRSWLDKQPTPREDTPKITFKNLEVLDAYFRRPELLHHGQPRRIILSEQGFHCPDKPDGELWQAAAYCHAWKKVQSLAGIDAFILHRHADHGHEGGLNLGIWTRKPGSIATPDRPRRIHEVFKAAGTPDEEAAFRFALPVIGLTDWPEALRPGTNR
;
A
#
# COMPACT_ATOMS: atom_id res chain seq x y z
N MET A 1 34.67 -9.84 -1.62
CA MET A 1 34.92 -9.71 -3.08
C MET A 1 34.08 -10.75 -3.85
N TRP A 2 32.77 -10.82 -3.59
CA TRP A 2 31.82 -11.83 -4.13
C TRP A 2 30.41 -11.20 -4.23
N LEU A 3 30.30 -10.03 -4.89
CA LEU A 3 29.03 -9.28 -4.95
C LEU A 3 28.94 -8.38 -6.20
N ARG A 4 29.51 -8.83 -7.31
CA ARG A 4 29.41 -8.15 -8.62
C ARG A 4 29.24 -9.15 -9.76
N SER A 5 28.18 -9.96 -9.71
CA SER A 5 27.66 -10.70 -10.86
C SER A 5 26.18 -11.02 -10.63
N CYS A 6 25.31 -10.02 -10.73
CA CYS A 6 23.88 -10.17 -11.01
C CYS A 6 23.44 -8.89 -11.72
N PHE A 7 24.06 -8.62 -12.87
CA PHE A 7 23.53 -7.66 -13.84
C PHE A 7 22.27 -8.28 -14.44
N ILE A 8 21.13 -7.63 -14.16
CA ILE A 8 19.97 -7.50 -15.05
C ILE A 8 19.68 -8.75 -15.89
N VAL A 9 19.06 -9.76 -15.28
CA VAL A 9 18.01 -10.47 -16.02
C VAL A 9 16.80 -9.57 -15.93
N LEU A 10 16.69 -8.68 -16.93
CA LEU A 10 15.43 -8.06 -17.29
C LEU A 10 14.39 -9.17 -17.25
N VAL A 11 13.41 -8.95 -16.38
CA VAL A 11 12.13 -9.62 -16.38
C VAL A 11 11.78 -10.02 -17.82
N ALA A 12 11.67 -11.31 -18.09
CA ALA A 12 10.94 -11.82 -19.24
C ALA A 12 9.47 -11.42 -19.06
N CYS A 13 9.15 -10.16 -19.34
CA CYS A 13 7.80 -9.64 -19.37
C CYS A 13 7.48 -9.18 -20.78
N ALA A 14 6.44 -9.83 -21.31
CA ALA A 14 5.51 -9.35 -22.32
C ALA A 14 6.03 -9.31 -23.77
N ASN A 15 5.86 -10.44 -24.45
CA ASN A 15 4.96 -10.41 -25.60
C ASN A 15 3.70 -11.21 -25.23
N ALA A 16 2.53 -10.57 -25.30
CA ALA A 16 1.21 -11.19 -25.06
C ALA A 16 0.78 -12.16 -26.19
N GLY A 17 1.75 -12.85 -26.79
CA GLY A 17 1.59 -13.89 -27.81
C GLY A 17 2.72 -14.92 -27.78
N ALA A 18 3.48 -15.01 -26.68
CA ALA A 18 4.59 -15.93 -26.54
C ALA A 18 4.13 -17.25 -25.91
N ALA A 19 4.56 -18.36 -26.50
CA ALA A 19 4.28 -19.70 -25.99
C ALA A 19 4.66 -19.84 -24.50
N GLY A 20 3.83 -20.51 -23.69
CA GLY A 20 4.10 -20.73 -22.25
C GLY A 20 2.84 -20.85 -21.39
N ILE A 21 2.95 -20.57 -20.09
CA ILE A 21 1.79 -20.52 -19.19
C ILE A 21 1.03 -19.21 -19.42
N THR A 22 -0.26 -19.32 -19.70
CA THR A 22 -1.14 -18.16 -19.94
C THR A 22 -1.97 -17.80 -18.72
N LYS A 23 -2.31 -18.78 -17.88
CA LYS A 23 -3.16 -18.58 -16.69
C LYS A 23 -2.84 -19.57 -15.59
N VAL A 24 -2.87 -19.14 -14.33
CA VAL A 24 -2.83 -20.02 -13.16
C VAL A 24 -4.02 -19.68 -12.27
N THR A 25 -4.97 -20.59 -12.12
CA THR A 25 -6.11 -20.42 -11.19
C THR A 25 -5.97 -21.40 -10.05
N ALA A 26 -6.64 -21.13 -8.93
CA ALA A 26 -6.54 -21.96 -7.74
C ALA A 26 -7.92 -22.33 -7.19
N THR A 27 -8.01 -23.55 -6.67
CA THR A 27 -9.14 -24.06 -5.89
C THR A 27 -8.68 -24.32 -4.45
N ALA A 28 -9.57 -24.87 -3.62
CA ALA A 28 -9.21 -25.27 -2.27
C ALA A 28 -8.07 -26.30 -2.24
N THR A 29 -7.95 -27.16 -3.26
CA THR A 29 -7.05 -28.33 -3.25
C THR A 29 -6.04 -28.36 -4.41
N GLU A 30 -6.30 -27.65 -5.50
CA GLU A 30 -5.49 -27.73 -6.73
C GLU A 30 -5.19 -26.34 -7.32
N LEU A 31 -4.07 -26.27 -8.03
CA LEU A 31 -3.75 -25.23 -9.01
C LEU A 31 -4.01 -25.76 -10.41
N VAL A 32 -4.62 -24.93 -11.26
CA VAL A 32 -4.94 -25.25 -12.66
C VAL A 32 -4.20 -24.27 -13.56
N LEU A 33 -3.29 -24.80 -14.38
CA LEU A 33 -2.38 -24.05 -15.22
C LEU A 33 -2.79 -24.22 -16.69
N GLN A 34 -3.15 -23.11 -17.33
CA GLN A 34 -3.37 -23.06 -18.78
C GLN A 34 -2.03 -22.82 -19.48
N VAL A 35 -1.74 -23.63 -20.49
CA VAL A 35 -0.48 -23.58 -21.24
C VAL A 35 -0.81 -23.47 -22.71
N ASP A 36 -0.26 -22.44 -23.36
CA ASP A 36 -0.33 -22.22 -24.80
C ASP A 36 1.06 -22.49 -25.40
N ALA A 37 1.43 -23.76 -25.49
CA ALA A 37 2.67 -24.22 -26.10
C ALA A 37 2.53 -25.69 -26.50
N SER A 38 3.20 -26.14 -27.56
CA SER A 38 3.25 -27.57 -27.87
C SER A 38 3.92 -28.31 -26.71
N ALA A 39 3.17 -29.23 -26.07
CA ALA A 39 3.57 -29.90 -24.82
C ALA A 39 4.84 -30.76 -24.96
N ALA A 40 5.27 -31.04 -26.20
CA ALA A 40 6.49 -31.81 -26.46
C ALA A 40 7.71 -31.16 -25.77
N GLU A 41 8.32 -31.94 -24.87
CA GLU A 41 9.56 -31.63 -24.15
C GLU A 41 9.51 -30.48 -23.13
N LEU A 42 8.33 -29.96 -22.80
CA LEU A 42 8.20 -28.93 -21.77
C LEU A 42 8.14 -29.54 -20.37
N ARG A 43 8.79 -28.88 -19.42
CA ARG A 43 8.71 -29.20 -17.98
C ARG A 43 8.13 -28.01 -17.23
N LEU A 44 7.24 -28.27 -16.28
CA LEU A 44 6.80 -27.26 -15.34
C LEU A 44 7.87 -27.03 -14.28
N VAL A 45 8.22 -25.78 -14.06
CA VAL A 45 9.14 -25.33 -13.00
C VAL A 45 8.34 -24.51 -12.00
N GLU A 46 8.41 -24.93 -10.74
CA GLU A 46 7.91 -24.18 -9.60
C GLU A 46 9.06 -23.36 -9.01
N LEU A 47 8.81 -22.06 -8.81
CA LEU A 47 9.75 -21.08 -8.29
C LEU A 47 9.22 -20.51 -6.97
N ALA A 48 10.11 -20.34 -5.99
CA ALA A 48 9.82 -19.47 -4.86
C ALA A 48 9.58 -18.03 -5.35
N PRO A 49 8.80 -17.20 -4.64
CA PRO A 49 8.48 -15.84 -5.08
C PRO A 49 9.67 -14.96 -5.51
N TYR A 50 10.85 -15.16 -4.92
CA TYR A 50 12.06 -14.39 -5.20
C TYR A 50 12.95 -14.99 -6.29
N GLU A 51 12.65 -16.21 -6.76
CA GLU A 51 13.43 -16.88 -7.80
C GLU A 51 12.94 -16.41 -9.18
N THR A 52 13.90 -16.06 -10.05
CA THR A 52 13.62 -15.57 -11.41
C THR A 52 14.28 -16.40 -12.50
N ASP A 53 15.19 -17.31 -12.14
CA ASP A 53 15.86 -18.23 -13.08
C ASP A 53 15.22 -19.61 -12.99
N ALA A 54 14.60 -20.07 -14.09
CA ALA A 54 13.96 -21.38 -14.17
C ALA A 54 14.93 -22.55 -13.94
N ARG A 55 16.24 -22.35 -14.13
CA ARG A 55 17.28 -23.37 -13.87
C ARG A 55 17.50 -23.63 -12.38
N LEU A 56 17.12 -22.67 -11.53
CA LEU A 56 17.24 -22.78 -10.07
C LEU A 56 15.97 -23.31 -9.40
N GLY A 57 14.85 -23.35 -10.13
CA GLY A 57 13.56 -23.79 -9.61
C GLY A 57 13.43 -25.30 -9.42
N LYS A 58 12.39 -25.70 -8.68
CA LYS A 58 12.05 -27.11 -8.50
C LYS A 58 11.26 -27.59 -9.72
N THR A 59 11.77 -28.59 -10.43
CA THR A 59 10.97 -29.22 -11.49
C THR A 59 9.83 -30.00 -10.87
N ALA A 60 8.60 -29.74 -11.31
CA ALA A 60 7.45 -30.52 -10.91
C ALA A 60 7.69 -32.00 -11.29
N PRO A 61 7.29 -32.97 -10.45
CA PRO A 61 7.57 -34.39 -10.66
C PRO A 61 6.90 -34.96 -11.92
N GLU A 62 5.91 -34.25 -12.48
CA GLU A 62 5.19 -34.66 -13.69
C GLU A 62 5.76 -33.97 -14.93
N ARG A 63 6.08 -34.76 -15.97
CA ARG A 63 6.19 -34.22 -17.33
C ARG A 63 4.82 -33.67 -17.72
N LEU A 64 4.80 -32.50 -18.35
CA LEU A 64 3.58 -32.03 -18.99
C LEU A 64 3.14 -33.11 -19.99
N SER A 65 2.01 -33.76 -19.70
CA SER A 65 1.35 -34.62 -20.67
C SER A 65 0.66 -33.74 -21.72
N GLU A 66 0.21 -34.31 -22.83
CA GLU A 66 -0.54 -33.59 -23.87
C GLU A 66 -1.90 -33.02 -23.37
N VAL A 67 -2.26 -33.23 -22.09
CA VAL A 67 -3.52 -32.81 -21.50
C VAL A 67 -3.38 -31.43 -20.85
N VAL A 68 -3.96 -30.42 -21.51
CA VAL A 68 -4.12 -29.05 -21.01
C VAL A 68 -5.59 -28.85 -20.57
N PRO A 69 -5.88 -28.24 -19.41
CA PRO A 69 -4.96 -27.61 -18.48
C PRO A 69 -4.20 -28.58 -17.56
N PHE A 70 -2.98 -28.22 -17.18
CA PHE A 70 -2.19 -28.98 -16.20
C PHE A 70 -2.71 -28.73 -14.79
N ARG A 71 -2.74 -29.77 -13.96
CA ARG A 71 -3.23 -29.70 -12.57
C ARG A 71 -2.11 -30.07 -11.62
N LEU A 72 -1.94 -29.26 -10.57
CA LEU A 72 -0.96 -29.48 -9.52
C LEU A 72 -1.66 -29.42 -8.16
N PRO A 73 -1.36 -30.31 -7.20
CA PRO A 73 -1.84 -30.14 -5.83
C PRO A 73 -1.41 -28.79 -5.27
N ARG A 74 -2.36 -28.04 -4.69
CA ARG A 74 -2.07 -26.76 -4.05
C ARG A 74 -1.06 -26.90 -2.91
N PHE A 75 -1.07 -28.03 -2.22
CA PHE A 75 -0.20 -28.26 -1.06
C PHE A 75 0.94 -29.22 -1.37
N ASP A 76 2.14 -28.88 -0.92
CA ASP A 76 3.35 -29.70 -0.94
C ASP A 76 3.66 -30.18 0.48
N GLY A 77 3.05 -31.29 0.88
CA GLY A 77 2.90 -31.57 2.30
C GLY A 77 2.13 -30.43 2.98
N ALA A 78 2.78 -29.70 3.90
CA ALA A 78 2.17 -28.54 4.56
C ALA A 78 2.34 -27.20 3.82
N ARG A 79 3.21 -27.14 2.80
CA ARG A 79 3.56 -25.89 2.10
C ARG A 79 2.49 -25.50 1.08
N ASP A 80 1.97 -24.28 1.17
CA ASP A 80 0.97 -23.75 0.23
C ASP A 80 1.63 -23.15 -1.03
N ARG A 81 1.35 -23.74 -2.19
CA ARG A 81 1.88 -23.30 -3.50
C ARG A 81 1.22 -22.06 -4.07
N LEU A 82 0.19 -21.49 -3.40
CA LEU A 82 -0.41 -20.22 -3.85
C LEU A 82 0.58 -19.06 -3.96
N TYR A 83 1.69 -19.13 -3.24
CA TYR A 83 2.74 -18.11 -3.28
C TYR A 83 3.77 -18.37 -4.38
N SER A 84 3.82 -19.57 -4.94
CA SER A 84 4.83 -19.95 -5.92
C SER A 84 4.58 -19.28 -7.26
N GLY A 85 5.69 -19.00 -7.97
CA GLY A 85 5.68 -18.70 -9.39
C GLY A 85 5.79 -19.98 -10.21
N PHE A 86 5.23 -19.97 -11.41
CA PHE A 86 5.23 -21.10 -12.32
C PHE A 86 5.70 -20.66 -13.70
N VAL A 87 6.58 -21.44 -14.30
CA VAL A 87 7.02 -21.24 -15.68
C VAL A 87 7.24 -22.59 -16.34
N VAL A 88 7.09 -22.69 -17.65
CA VAL A 88 7.49 -23.88 -18.39
C VAL A 88 8.89 -23.70 -18.95
N ALA A 89 9.66 -24.78 -19.02
CA ALA A 89 11.05 -24.75 -19.50
C ALA A 89 11.31 -25.84 -20.54
N ARG A 90 12.16 -25.52 -21.52
CA ARG A 90 12.69 -26.44 -22.54
C ARG A 90 14.21 -26.45 -22.46
N GLY A 91 14.81 -27.61 -22.24
CA GLY A 91 16.27 -27.72 -22.08
C GLY A 91 16.83 -26.89 -20.90
N GLY A 92 16.00 -26.58 -19.89
CA GLY A 92 16.37 -25.72 -18.76
C GLY A 92 16.08 -24.23 -18.95
N GLU A 93 15.81 -23.78 -20.18
CA GLU A 93 15.51 -22.38 -20.48
C GLU A 93 14.01 -22.12 -20.38
N ALA A 94 13.64 -20.97 -19.80
CA ALA A 94 12.25 -20.57 -19.61
C ALA A 94 11.55 -20.29 -20.95
N VAL A 95 10.30 -20.75 -21.06
CA VAL A 95 9.39 -20.52 -22.19
C VAL A 95 8.20 -19.73 -21.67
N GLY A 96 8.13 -18.45 -22.06
CA GLY A 96 7.12 -17.51 -21.58
C GLY A 96 7.48 -16.84 -20.25
N ALA A 97 6.51 -16.13 -19.66
CA ALA A 97 6.68 -15.42 -18.40
C ALA A 97 6.45 -16.34 -17.19
N ILE A 98 7.04 -15.99 -16.04
CA ILE A 98 6.66 -16.58 -14.75
C ILE A 98 5.25 -16.09 -14.42
N ARG A 99 4.32 -17.01 -14.18
CA ARG A 99 2.93 -16.75 -13.82
C ARG A 99 2.66 -17.15 -12.37
N PHE A 100 1.84 -16.37 -11.70
CA PHE A 100 1.39 -16.61 -10.34
C PHE A 100 -0.11 -16.89 -10.35
N ALA A 101 -0.61 -17.51 -9.27
CA ALA A 101 -2.05 -17.74 -9.12
C ALA A 101 -2.82 -16.41 -9.15
N GLU A 102 -3.81 -16.34 -10.04
CA GLU A 102 -4.75 -15.23 -10.22
C GLU A 102 -6.18 -15.70 -9.89
N ASP A 103 -7.07 -14.73 -9.65
CA ASP A 103 -8.48 -14.95 -9.25
C ASP A 103 -8.65 -15.85 -8.01
N LEU A 104 -8.18 -15.34 -6.86
CA LEU A 104 -8.20 -16.06 -5.58
C LEU A 104 -9.50 -15.88 -4.79
N ASN A 105 -10.52 -15.21 -5.35
CA ASN A 105 -11.73 -14.81 -4.64
C ASN A 105 -12.56 -15.98 -4.13
N SER A 106 -12.51 -17.12 -4.82
CA SER A 106 -13.18 -18.36 -4.40
C SER A 106 -12.56 -18.99 -3.15
N LEU A 107 -11.33 -18.61 -2.79
CA LEU A 107 -10.58 -19.16 -1.66
C LEU A 107 -10.80 -18.39 -0.36
N SER A 108 -11.42 -17.20 -0.43
CA SER A 108 -11.59 -16.32 0.71
C SER A 108 -12.57 -16.89 1.72
N ARG A 109 -12.13 -17.01 2.98
CA ARG A 109 -13.00 -17.41 4.10
C ARG A 109 -14.15 -16.43 4.32
N ASN A 110 -13.87 -15.14 4.24
CA ASN A 110 -14.88 -14.08 4.33
C ASN A 110 -15.10 -13.44 2.96
N ARG A 111 -16.37 -13.29 2.56
CA ARG A 111 -16.78 -12.71 1.27
C ARG A 111 -17.67 -11.47 1.42
N GLU A 112 -17.67 -10.87 2.60
CA GLU A 112 -18.35 -9.60 2.87
C GLU A 112 -17.84 -8.51 1.91
N PRO A 113 -18.72 -7.82 1.17
CA PRO A 113 -18.33 -6.73 0.27
C PRO A 113 -17.58 -5.61 0.98
N HIS A 114 -16.68 -4.94 0.27
CA HIS A 114 -16.00 -3.75 0.80
C HIS A 114 -17.04 -2.69 1.19
N PRO A 115 -16.94 -2.05 2.38
CA PRO A 115 -17.90 -1.06 2.83
C PRO A 115 -17.89 0.18 1.95
N ALA A 116 -19.06 0.82 1.81
CA ALA A 116 -19.26 2.09 1.15
C ALA A 116 -19.77 3.12 2.17
N PRO A 117 -18.89 3.67 3.03
CA PRO A 117 -19.30 4.64 4.03
C PRO A 117 -19.84 5.93 3.37
N SER A 118 -20.73 6.62 4.09
CA SER A 118 -21.41 7.82 3.61
C SER A 118 -20.50 9.05 3.48
N SER A 119 -19.26 8.98 3.94
CA SER A 119 -18.30 10.09 3.95
C SER A 119 -16.89 9.59 3.73
N LYS A 120 -16.11 10.34 2.95
CA LYS A 120 -14.68 10.09 2.71
C LYS A 120 -13.79 10.55 3.88
N LYS A 121 -14.36 11.19 4.91
CA LYS A 121 -13.61 11.81 6.00
C LYS A 121 -12.86 10.77 6.81
N GLY A 122 -11.55 10.93 6.93
CA GLY A 122 -10.71 10.05 7.71
C GLY A 122 -9.56 10.77 8.40
N LEU A 123 -8.89 10.03 9.29
CA LEU A 123 -7.79 10.52 10.10
C LEU A 123 -6.78 9.40 10.34
N GLN A 124 -5.48 9.72 10.35
CA GLN A 124 -4.49 8.81 10.91
C GLN A 124 -4.58 8.88 12.45
N VAL A 125 -5.16 7.85 13.06
CA VAL A 125 -5.71 7.95 14.43
C VAL A 125 -4.62 7.80 15.49
N GLN A 126 -4.60 8.78 16.42
CA GLN A 126 -3.84 8.72 17.67
C GLN A 126 -4.76 8.73 18.91
N MET A 127 -5.83 9.55 18.90
CA MET A 127 -6.82 9.63 19.98
C MET A 127 -8.17 9.03 19.52
N THR A 128 -8.45 7.79 19.90
CA THR A 128 -9.63 7.06 19.37
C THR A 128 -10.96 7.77 19.61
N GLU A 129 -11.23 8.20 20.84
CA GLU A 129 -12.53 8.80 21.17
C GLU A 129 -12.72 10.18 20.52
N ASP A 130 -11.65 10.98 20.40
CA ASP A 130 -11.70 12.24 19.64
C ASP A 130 -11.95 11.99 18.15
N ALA A 131 -11.28 11.00 17.56
CA ALA A 131 -11.50 10.62 16.16
C ALA A 131 -12.97 10.27 15.90
N LEU A 132 -13.58 9.48 16.80
CA LEU A 132 -14.99 9.10 16.70
C LEU A 132 -15.92 10.30 16.90
N ALA A 133 -15.61 11.20 17.85
CA ALA A 133 -16.37 12.43 18.07
C ALA A 133 -16.30 13.40 16.87
N LEU A 134 -15.19 13.39 16.13
CA LEU A 134 -15.03 14.11 14.86
C LEU A 134 -15.79 13.48 13.69
N GLY A 135 -16.37 12.29 13.89
CA GLY A 135 -17.24 11.63 12.90
C GLY A 135 -16.49 11.05 11.71
N ILE A 136 -15.26 10.57 11.90
CA ILE A 136 -14.51 9.90 10.82
C ILE A 136 -15.22 8.62 10.37
N ARG A 137 -15.03 8.26 9.10
CA ARG A 137 -15.47 7.00 8.50
C ARG A 137 -14.34 6.17 7.92
N HIS A 138 -13.14 6.74 7.82
CA HIS A 138 -11.92 6.02 7.44
C HIS A 138 -10.80 6.30 8.43
N CYS A 139 -9.91 5.35 8.64
CA CYS A 139 -8.67 5.61 9.35
C CYS A 139 -7.50 4.82 8.77
N THR A 140 -6.29 5.32 9.04
CA THR A 140 -5.05 4.56 8.95
C THR A 140 -4.45 4.38 10.34
N LEU A 141 -3.82 3.23 10.55
CA LEU A 141 -3.01 2.91 11.73
C LEU A 141 -1.66 2.38 11.27
N ASN A 142 -0.57 2.90 11.84
CA ASN A 142 0.77 2.35 11.60
C ASN A 142 0.88 0.97 12.25
N PHE A 143 1.27 -0.02 11.47
CA PHE A 143 1.41 -1.41 11.89
C PHE A 143 2.86 -1.87 11.71
N ASN A 144 3.62 -1.91 12.80
CA ASN A 144 5.03 -2.27 12.83
C ASN A 144 5.21 -3.77 13.05
N LEU A 145 5.72 -4.49 12.03
CA LEU A 145 5.98 -5.92 12.11
C LEU A 145 7.02 -6.28 13.18
N ALA A 146 7.99 -5.41 13.46
CA ALA A 146 8.94 -5.61 14.55
C ALA A 146 8.25 -5.68 15.92
N GLY A 147 7.13 -4.98 16.12
CA GLY A 147 6.34 -5.04 17.35
C GLY A 147 5.47 -6.29 17.46
N LEU A 148 5.11 -6.89 16.32
CA LEU A 148 4.24 -8.06 16.25
C LEU A 148 4.99 -9.36 16.58
N ILE A 149 6.18 -9.55 16.01
CA ILE A 149 6.87 -10.85 15.97
C ILE A 149 7.52 -11.20 17.32
N GLN A 150 7.26 -12.41 17.81
CA GLN A 150 7.92 -13.03 18.96
C GLN A 150 8.73 -14.24 18.49
N LEU A 151 10.02 -14.31 18.85
CA LEU A 151 10.91 -15.40 18.42
C LEU A 151 10.71 -16.69 19.22
N GLN A 152 10.17 -16.56 20.42
CA GLN A 152 9.90 -17.64 21.35
C GLN A 152 8.52 -17.41 21.97
N PRO A 153 7.80 -18.47 22.35
CA PRO A 153 6.51 -18.33 23.02
C PRO A 153 6.66 -17.56 24.32
N GLN A 154 5.72 -16.66 24.56
CA GLN A 154 5.52 -15.85 25.75
C GLN A 154 4.11 -16.12 26.30
N PRO A 155 3.80 -15.74 27.55
CA PRO A 155 2.46 -15.93 28.11
C PRO A 155 1.33 -15.27 27.28
N ASP A 156 1.63 -14.19 26.54
CA ASP A 156 0.69 -13.49 25.67
C ASP A 156 0.75 -13.92 24.19
N SER A 157 1.55 -14.94 23.84
CA SER A 157 1.73 -15.34 22.45
C SER A 157 0.47 -15.90 21.82
N LEU A 158 0.17 -15.41 20.62
CA LEU A 158 -0.74 -16.02 19.68
C LEU A 158 0.03 -16.95 18.76
N ARG A 159 -0.33 -18.23 18.77
CA ARG A 159 0.29 -19.25 17.92
C ARG A 159 -0.32 -19.24 16.51
N TRP A 160 0.52 -19.34 15.49
CA TRP A 160 0.10 -19.48 14.09
C TRP A 160 0.90 -20.61 13.43
N GLU A 161 0.20 -21.52 12.73
CA GLU A 161 0.83 -22.62 12.01
C GLU A 161 0.76 -22.36 10.51
N MET A 162 1.90 -22.42 9.82
CA MET A 162 1.96 -22.19 8.38
C MET A 162 3.15 -22.92 7.77
N ASP A 163 2.95 -23.58 6.61
CA ASP A 163 3.99 -24.30 5.88
C ASP A 163 4.77 -25.32 6.76
N GLY A 164 4.10 -25.91 7.76
CA GLY A 164 4.70 -26.86 8.71
C GLY A 164 5.58 -26.22 9.78
N GLN A 165 5.50 -24.91 9.97
CA GLN A 165 6.23 -24.14 10.98
C GLN A 165 5.27 -23.42 11.93
N THR A 166 5.71 -23.28 13.17
CA THR A 166 4.99 -22.53 14.21
C THR A 166 5.58 -21.14 14.38
N TYR A 167 4.72 -20.13 14.38
CA TYR A 167 5.06 -18.72 14.59
C TYR A 167 4.33 -18.17 15.83
N PHE A 168 4.93 -17.17 16.48
CA PHE A 168 4.36 -16.52 17.65
C PHE A 168 4.23 -15.01 17.44
N PHE A 169 3.06 -14.48 17.78
CA PHE A 169 2.74 -13.07 17.63
C PHE A 169 2.24 -12.46 18.93
N SER A 170 2.66 -11.24 19.25
CA SER A 170 2.31 -10.59 20.51
C SER A 170 0.85 -10.15 20.52
N ARG A 171 0.05 -10.76 21.40
CA ARG A 171 -1.30 -10.26 21.72
C ARG A 171 -1.24 -8.85 22.27
N ARG A 172 -0.28 -8.55 23.16
CA ARG A 172 -0.12 -7.21 23.75
C ARG A 172 0.05 -6.12 22.68
N TYR A 173 0.83 -6.38 21.63
CA TYR A 173 0.97 -5.42 20.53
C TYR A 173 -0.36 -5.20 19.79
N LEU A 174 -1.06 -6.28 19.45
CA LEU A 174 -2.34 -6.21 18.73
C LEU A 174 -3.42 -5.51 19.54
N ASP A 175 -3.51 -5.81 20.85
CA ASP A 175 -4.50 -5.23 21.76
C ASP A 175 -4.22 -3.74 22.05
N SER A 176 -3.00 -3.25 21.78
CA SER A 176 -2.68 -1.82 21.84
C SER A 176 -3.25 -1.00 20.67
N LEU A 177 -3.68 -1.66 19.59
CA LEU A 177 -4.24 -1.00 18.42
C LEU A 177 -5.76 -0.88 18.55
N PRO A 178 -6.37 0.28 18.26
CA PRO A 178 -7.80 0.52 18.43
C PRO A 178 -8.67 -0.10 17.32
N VAL A 179 -8.20 -1.14 16.61
CA VAL A 179 -8.88 -1.72 15.44
C VAL A 179 -10.31 -2.11 15.77
N LYS A 180 -10.53 -2.84 16.87
CA LYS A 180 -11.87 -3.26 17.29
C LYS A 180 -12.77 -2.07 17.56
N ARG A 181 -12.31 -1.12 18.39
CA ARG A 181 -13.09 0.06 18.78
C ARG A 181 -13.51 0.90 17.56
N LEU A 182 -12.61 1.10 16.61
CA LEU A 182 -12.87 1.86 15.38
C LEU A 182 -13.82 1.11 14.42
N SER A 183 -13.58 -0.17 14.19
CA SER A 183 -14.42 -0.97 13.29
C SER A 183 -15.83 -1.21 13.85
N ASP A 184 -15.99 -1.41 15.16
CA ASP A 184 -17.31 -1.49 15.83
C ASP A 184 -18.11 -0.19 15.63
N ALA A 185 -17.43 0.96 15.51
CA ALA A 185 -18.05 2.26 15.23
C ALA A 185 -18.31 2.51 13.73
N GLY A 186 -18.11 1.50 12.88
CA GLY A 186 -18.32 1.57 11.43
C GLY A 186 -17.21 2.31 10.68
N VAL A 187 -16.03 2.52 11.28
CA VAL A 187 -14.87 3.11 10.60
C VAL A 187 -14.18 2.06 9.74
N VAL A 188 -13.90 2.40 8.49
CA VAL A 188 -13.09 1.58 7.57
C VAL A 188 -11.62 1.69 7.98
N VAL A 189 -11.12 0.66 8.66
CA VAL A 189 -9.74 0.61 9.16
C VAL A 189 -8.78 0.12 8.08
N ASN A 190 -7.70 0.89 7.87
CA ASN A 190 -6.58 0.51 7.00
C ASN A 190 -5.29 0.44 7.84
N LEU A 191 -4.45 -0.56 7.58
CA LEU A 191 -3.13 -0.70 8.21
C LEU A 191 -2.04 -0.22 7.25
N ILE A 192 -1.16 0.66 7.71
CA ILE A 192 0.10 0.98 7.02
C ILE A 192 1.13 -0.02 7.53
N LEU A 193 1.48 -1.00 6.70
CA LEU A 193 2.43 -2.05 7.03
C LEU A 193 3.84 -1.48 6.98
N LEU A 194 4.55 -1.58 8.11
CA LEU A 194 5.89 -1.01 8.30
C LEU A 194 6.80 -2.01 9.01
N HIS A 195 8.10 -1.84 8.84
CA HIS A 195 9.09 -2.49 9.69
C HIS A 195 10.12 -1.44 10.12
N TYR A 196 10.01 -0.99 11.37
CA TYR A 196 11.02 -0.11 11.96
C TYR A 196 12.18 -0.93 12.52
N LEU A 197 13.40 -0.58 12.15
CA LEU A 197 14.62 -1.14 12.69
C LEU A 197 14.79 -0.78 14.17
N GLY A 198 15.44 -1.67 14.92
CA GLY A 198 15.71 -1.48 16.34
C GLY A 198 15.55 -2.74 17.18
N ARG A 199 15.14 -3.86 16.57
CA ARG A 199 15.10 -5.19 17.20
C ARG A 199 15.98 -6.12 16.40
N ALA A 200 17.28 -6.15 16.73
CA ALA A 200 18.31 -6.85 15.95
C ALA A 200 17.94 -8.31 15.63
N GLU A 201 17.29 -8.99 16.57
CA GLU A 201 16.85 -10.37 16.47
C GLU A 201 15.72 -10.60 15.45
N VAL A 202 14.84 -9.61 15.24
CA VAL A 202 13.80 -9.64 14.19
C VAL A 202 14.35 -9.06 12.88
N ASP A 203 15.15 -8.00 12.97
CA ASP A 203 15.80 -7.34 11.84
C ASP A 203 16.70 -8.32 11.08
N ALA A 204 17.26 -9.33 11.75
CA ALA A 204 18.06 -10.39 11.14
C ALA A 204 17.38 -11.11 9.97
N PHE A 205 16.05 -11.22 9.98
CA PHE A 205 15.29 -11.83 8.88
C PHE A 205 14.27 -10.90 8.23
N MET A 206 13.76 -9.88 8.91
CA MET A 206 12.75 -8.96 8.33
C MET A 206 13.36 -7.78 7.55
N LYS A 207 14.58 -7.34 7.89
CA LYS A 207 15.24 -6.22 7.20
C LYS A 207 15.65 -6.64 5.79
N HIS A 208 15.26 -5.87 4.78
CA HIS A 208 15.69 -6.16 3.42
C HIS A 208 17.23 -6.19 3.31
N PRO A 209 17.86 -7.20 2.67
CA PRO A 209 19.32 -7.32 2.62
C PRO A 209 20.06 -6.13 2.01
N ARG A 210 19.40 -5.37 1.12
CA ARG A 210 19.92 -4.12 0.53
C ARG A 210 19.74 -2.88 1.40
N CYS A 211 18.98 -2.96 2.51
CA CYS A 211 18.72 -1.81 3.37
C CYS A 211 20.04 -1.20 3.82
N ASP A 212 20.18 0.11 3.63
CA ASP A 212 21.37 0.84 4.02
C ASP A 212 21.42 0.98 5.56
N PRO A 213 22.58 0.80 6.21
CA PRO A 213 22.73 1.05 7.64
C PRO A 213 22.41 2.50 8.06
N ALA A 214 22.61 3.47 7.15
CA ALA A 214 22.25 4.87 7.34
C ALA A 214 20.80 5.17 6.89
N THR A 215 19.91 4.15 6.95
CA THR A 215 18.51 4.33 6.58
C THR A 215 17.86 5.49 7.34
N PRO A 216 17.30 6.49 6.64
CA PRO A 216 16.45 7.50 7.24
C PRO A 216 15.24 6.87 7.93
N ASN A 217 14.72 7.54 8.95
CA ASN A 217 13.47 7.18 9.65
C ASN A 217 13.42 5.76 10.22
N LYS A 218 14.54 5.02 10.21
CA LYS A 218 14.67 3.63 10.64
C LYS A 218 13.72 2.67 9.92
N LEU A 219 13.26 3.00 8.71
CA LEU A 219 12.36 2.14 7.94
C LEU A 219 13.15 1.32 6.91
N THR A 220 12.72 0.08 6.70
CA THR A 220 13.31 -0.82 5.71
C THR A 220 12.23 -1.38 4.80
N ALA A 221 12.60 -1.68 3.56
CA ALA A 221 11.82 -2.59 2.74
C ALA A 221 11.70 -3.97 3.44
N PHE A 222 10.68 -4.74 3.12
CA PHE A 222 10.50 -6.06 3.73
C PHE A 222 11.43 -7.08 3.05
N ASN A 223 12.09 -7.93 3.83
CA ASN A 223 12.86 -9.03 3.27
C ASN A 223 11.94 -10.12 2.71
N THR A 224 11.70 -10.09 1.41
CA THR A 224 11.01 -11.15 0.67
C THR A 224 11.92 -11.89 -0.30
N VAL A 225 13.25 -11.68 -0.20
CA VAL A 225 14.28 -12.20 -1.11
C VAL A 225 15.12 -13.34 -0.54
N THR A 226 14.94 -13.66 0.74
CA THR A 226 15.56 -14.84 1.36
C THR A 226 14.48 -15.81 1.85
N PRO A 227 14.78 -17.13 1.94
CA PRO A 227 13.85 -18.10 2.50
C PRO A 227 13.33 -17.70 3.90
N ASP A 228 14.20 -17.09 4.71
CA ASP A 228 13.90 -16.69 6.08
C ASP A 228 12.99 -15.47 6.18
N GLY A 229 13.33 -14.40 5.46
CA GLY A 229 12.46 -13.24 5.41
C GLY A 229 11.10 -13.57 4.81
N LEU A 230 11.10 -14.35 3.71
CA LEU A 230 9.87 -14.73 3.04
C LEU A 230 8.92 -15.51 3.95
N ARG A 231 9.41 -16.54 4.67
CA ARG A 231 8.54 -17.37 5.51
C ARG A 231 7.92 -16.57 6.65
N HIS A 232 8.69 -15.67 7.28
CA HIS A 232 8.18 -14.84 8.37
C HIS A 232 7.23 -13.74 7.87
N TYR A 233 7.55 -13.10 6.74
CA TYR A 233 6.67 -12.10 6.14
C TYR A 233 5.32 -12.72 5.73
N LYS A 234 5.35 -13.88 5.05
CA LYS A 234 4.14 -14.64 4.69
C LYS A 234 3.30 -14.97 5.92
N ALA A 235 3.91 -15.54 6.96
CA ALA A 235 3.21 -15.92 8.19
C ALA A 235 2.58 -14.71 8.89
N ALA A 236 3.31 -13.60 8.98
CA ALA A 236 2.78 -12.37 9.56
C ALA A 236 1.59 -11.84 8.76
N MET A 237 1.67 -11.81 7.42
CA MET A 237 0.59 -11.34 6.55
C MET A 237 -0.64 -12.24 6.64
N GLU A 238 -0.48 -13.58 6.59
CA GLU A 238 -1.62 -14.50 6.73
C GLU A 238 -2.30 -14.37 8.10
N PHE A 239 -1.51 -14.28 9.16
CA PHE A 239 -2.03 -14.13 10.52
C PHE A 239 -2.84 -12.84 10.69
N ILE A 240 -2.32 -11.68 10.28
CA ILE A 240 -3.04 -10.41 10.42
C ILE A 240 -4.25 -10.33 9.47
N ALA A 241 -4.16 -10.96 8.28
CA ALA A 241 -5.28 -11.06 7.36
C ALA A 241 -6.39 -11.91 7.95
N ASP A 242 -6.08 -13.07 8.54
CA ASP A 242 -7.06 -13.94 9.18
C ASP A 242 -7.69 -13.28 10.40
N ARG A 243 -6.86 -12.76 11.31
CA ARG A 243 -7.30 -12.11 12.56
C ARG A 243 -8.33 -11.01 12.30
N TYR A 244 -8.08 -10.16 11.30
CA TYR A 244 -8.91 -8.99 11.00
C TYR A 244 -9.84 -9.19 9.80
N SER A 245 -10.03 -10.44 9.35
CA SER A 245 -10.90 -10.78 8.22
C SER A 245 -12.40 -10.62 8.49
N GLY A 246 -12.79 -10.27 9.71
CA GLY A 246 -14.19 -10.20 10.16
C GLY A 246 -14.79 -11.55 10.57
N THR A 247 -14.07 -12.66 10.44
CA THR A 247 -14.51 -13.97 10.96
C THR A 247 -14.35 -14.08 12.48
N ASN A 248 -13.51 -13.23 13.08
CA ASN A 248 -13.31 -13.13 14.52
C ASN A 248 -13.77 -11.76 15.05
N ALA A 249 -15.02 -11.69 15.52
CA ALA A 249 -15.63 -10.46 16.02
C ALA A 249 -14.88 -9.81 17.20
N ALA A 250 -14.09 -10.59 17.97
CA ALA A 250 -13.31 -10.06 19.08
C ALA A 250 -12.09 -9.22 18.64
N SER A 251 -11.62 -9.40 17.40
CA SER A 251 -10.44 -8.69 16.88
C SER A 251 -10.79 -7.41 16.12
N GLY A 252 -12.04 -7.23 15.71
CA GLY A 252 -12.44 -6.14 14.82
C GLY A 252 -12.15 -6.45 13.34
N ARG A 253 -12.24 -5.42 12.49
CA ARG A 253 -12.16 -5.55 11.03
C ARG A 253 -11.12 -4.61 10.45
N VAL A 254 -10.30 -5.12 9.52
CA VAL A 254 -9.42 -4.33 8.64
C VAL A 254 -9.89 -4.53 7.21
N TRP A 255 -9.99 -3.43 6.48
CA TRP A 255 -10.43 -3.40 5.08
C TRP A 255 -9.32 -3.03 4.10
N GLY A 256 -8.22 -2.45 4.58
CA GLY A 256 -7.09 -2.06 3.73
C GLY A 256 -5.73 -2.39 4.33
N TYR A 257 -4.82 -2.83 3.47
CA TYR A 257 -3.42 -3.11 3.79
C TYR A 257 -2.54 -2.30 2.84
N ILE A 258 -1.93 -1.23 3.35
CA ILE A 258 -1.01 -0.38 2.60
C ILE A 258 0.40 -0.96 2.79
N VAL A 259 1.03 -1.41 1.71
CA VAL A 259 2.30 -2.13 1.78
C VAL A 259 3.46 -1.13 1.77
N GLY A 260 4.13 -0.95 2.91
CA GLY A 260 5.19 0.06 3.04
C GLY A 260 4.66 1.49 3.11
N ASN A 261 5.57 2.45 3.03
CA ASN A 261 5.26 3.87 3.02
C ASN A 261 6.05 4.58 1.93
N GLU A 262 5.38 5.37 1.10
CA GLU A 262 6.03 6.28 0.14
C GLU A 262 7.12 5.60 -0.70
N VAL A 263 6.79 4.48 -1.35
CA VAL A 263 7.78 3.57 -1.95
C VAL A 263 8.53 4.17 -3.13
N ASN A 264 7.94 5.14 -3.84
CA ASN A 264 8.70 5.90 -4.84
C ASN A 264 9.76 6.82 -4.22
N ALA A 265 9.75 7.02 -2.91
CA ALA A 265 10.79 7.62 -2.11
C ALA A 265 11.52 6.58 -1.24
N HIS A 266 11.75 5.37 -1.80
CA HIS A 266 12.19 4.20 -1.05
C HIS A 266 13.36 4.47 -0.10
N TRP A 267 14.35 5.28 -0.45
CA TRP A 267 15.46 5.57 0.46
C TRP A 267 14.99 6.12 1.81
N GLU A 268 14.00 7.01 1.84
CA GLU A 268 13.54 7.71 3.04
C GLU A 268 12.54 6.89 3.87
N TRP A 269 11.64 6.14 3.20
CA TRP A 269 10.44 5.60 3.84
C TRP A 269 10.19 4.10 3.59
N TYR A 270 11.00 3.46 2.74
CA TYR A 270 10.93 2.03 2.41
C TYR A 270 12.31 1.50 2.00
N ASN A 271 13.32 1.66 2.87
CA ASN A 271 14.72 1.61 2.44
C ASN A 271 15.12 0.28 1.80
N LEU A 272 15.39 0.35 0.50
CA LEU A 272 15.87 -0.73 -0.37
C LEU A 272 17.35 -0.53 -0.79
N GLY A 273 18.08 0.32 -0.05
CA GLY A 273 19.40 0.81 -0.46
C GLY A 273 19.35 1.61 -1.76
N ASN A 274 20.49 1.77 -2.42
CA ASN A 274 20.52 2.33 -3.78
C ASN A 274 19.94 1.30 -4.76
N ALA A 275 18.92 1.66 -5.53
CA ALA A 275 18.22 0.79 -6.46
C ALA A 275 17.64 1.60 -7.64
N THR A 276 17.72 1.04 -8.84
CA THR A 276 17.02 1.57 -10.01
C THR A 276 15.51 1.37 -9.86
N ARG A 277 14.70 2.15 -10.59
CA ARG A 277 13.24 2.00 -10.60
C ARG A 277 12.80 0.57 -10.92
N ALA A 278 13.44 -0.09 -11.89
CA ALA A 278 13.11 -1.47 -12.26
C ALA A 278 13.33 -2.46 -11.10
N GLU A 279 14.41 -2.29 -10.33
CA GLU A 279 14.66 -3.11 -9.14
C GLU A 279 13.65 -2.84 -8.03
N VAL A 280 13.31 -1.57 -7.78
CA VAL A 280 12.29 -1.18 -6.80
C VAL A 280 10.94 -1.80 -7.15
N VAL A 281 10.51 -1.69 -8.41
CA VAL A 281 9.22 -2.22 -8.86
C VAL A 281 9.18 -3.75 -8.76
N ALA A 282 10.24 -4.45 -9.18
CA ALA A 282 10.29 -5.91 -9.09
C ALA A 282 10.23 -6.41 -7.64
N ASP A 283 10.97 -5.76 -6.74
CA ASP A 283 10.95 -6.06 -5.30
C ASP A 283 9.58 -5.80 -4.68
N TYR A 284 9.00 -4.65 -5.01
CA TYR A 284 7.74 -4.20 -4.45
C TYR A 284 6.55 -5.04 -4.95
N LEU A 285 6.52 -5.38 -6.24
CA LEU A 285 5.51 -6.27 -6.82
C LEU A 285 5.46 -7.62 -6.12
N ARG A 286 6.62 -8.25 -5.88
CA ARG A 286 6.69 -9.52 -5.16
C ARG A 286 6.09 -9.40 -3.77
N THR A 287 6.48 -8.36 -3.04
CA THR A 287 6.00 -8.10 -1.67
C THR A 287 4.49 -7.82 -1.62
N VAL A 288 3.99 -7.00 -2.54
CA VAL A 288 2.55 -6.68 -2.67
C VAL A 288 1.75 -7.92 -3.05
N ARG A 289 2.25 -8.75 -3.97
CA ARG A 289 1.59 -10.00 -4.37
C ARG A 289 1.52 -11.00 -3.21
N ILE A 290 2.59 -11.15 -2.43
CA ILE A 290 2.57 -11.99 -1.22
C ILE A 290 1.50 -11.49 -0.23
N THR A 291 1.42 -10.17 0.00
CA THR A 291 0.40 -9.57 0.86
C THR A 291 -1.01 -9.83 0.31
N HIS A 292 -1.21 -9.64 -0.99
CA HIS A 292 -2.48 -9.88 -1.67
C HIS A 292 -2.94 -11.33 -1.56
N THR A 293 -2.06 -12.30 -1.82
CA THR A 293 -2.37 -13.73 -1.65
C THR A 293 -2.80 -14.03 -0.22
N ALA A 294 -2.09 -13.51 0.79
CA ALA A 294 -2.45 -13.68 2.20
C ALA A 294 -3.82 -13.08 2.55
N VAL A 295 -4.09 -11.87 2.06
CA VAL A 295 -5.37 -11.17 2.26
C VAL A 295 -6.50 -11.91 1.58
N ARG A 296 -6.35 -12.35 0.32
CA ARG A 296 -7.37 -13.08 -0.43
C ARG A 296 -7.70 -14.45 0.15
N LYS A 297 -6.78 -15.13 0.84
CA LYS A 297 -7.12 -16.34 1.61
C LYS A 297 -8.14 -16.07 2.72
N SER A 298 -8.18 -14.85 3.25
CA SER A 298 -8.98 -14.50 4.43
C SER A 298 -10.19 -13.64 4.08
N SER A 299 -10.07 -12.72 3.13
CA SER A 299 -11.10 -11.74 2.75
C SER A 299 -11.12 -11.49 1.23
N ALA A 300 -12.29 -11.67 0.62
CA ALA A 300 -12.48 -11.49 -0.83
C ALA A 300 -12.41 -10.02 -1.25
N HIS A 301 -12.72 -9.10 -0.34
CA HIS A 301 -12.93 -7.69 -0.69
C HIS A 301 -12.14 -6.69 0.17
N ALA A 302 -11.32 -7.15 1.13
CA ALA A 302 -10.28 -6.30 1.69
C ALA A 302 -9.26 -5.93 0.60
N ARG A 303 -8.69 -4.73 0.66
CA ARG A 303 -7.91 -4.13 -0.42
C ARG A 303 -6.44 -4.05 -0.05
N VAL A 304 -5.55 -4.29 -1.03
CA VAL A 304 -4.11 -4.10 -0.88
C VAL A 304 -3.68 -2.89 -1.70
N TYR A 305 -3.00 -1.95 -1.05
CA TYR A 305 -2.64 -0.66 -1.62
C TYR A 305 -1.13 -0.51 -1.79
N LEU A 306 -0.74 0.00 -2.95
CA LEU A 306 0.57 0.59 -3.20
C LEU A 306 0.67 1.92 -2.45
N SER A 307 1.85 2.34 -1.97
CA SER A 307 2.04 3.61 -1.28
C SER A 307 2.97 4.55 -2.04
N LEU A 308 2.52 5.77 -2.35
CA LEU A 308 3.30 6.79 -3.08
C LEU A 308 3.25 8.17 -2.41
N THR A 309 4.37 8.88 -2.51
CA THR A 309 4.45 10.33 -2.25
C THR A 309 3.66 11.15 -3.29
N HIS A 310 3.61 12.47 -3.10
CA HIS A 310 3.12 13.44 -4.10
C HIS A 310 4.02 13.59 -5.35
N TYR A 311 5.23 13.01 -5.38
CA TYR A 311 6.09 13.07 -6.57
C TYR A 311 5.54 12.15 -7.66
N TRP A 312 5.22 12.72 -8.83
CA TRP A 312 4.52 12.01 -9.89
C TRP A 312 5.41 11.73 -11.09
N ASP A 313 5.67 12.72 -11.94
CA ASP A 313 6.58 12.59 -13.10
C ASP A 313 7.96 13.21 -12.84
N ARG A 314 8.41 13.12 -11.59
CA ARG A 314 9.70 13.66 -11.15
C ARG A 314 10.27 12.86 -9.98
N VAL A 315 11.59 12.68 -10.00
CA VAL A 315 12.36 12.07 -8.90
C VAL A 315 12.57 13.07 -7.75
N MET A 316 12.61 12.57 -6.51
CA MET A 316 12.96 13.40 -5.36
C MET A 316 14.42 13.88 -5.43
N ARG A 317 14.77 14.88 -4.61
CA ARG A 317 16.13 15.44 -4.57
C ARG A 317 17.21 14.41 -4.21
N SER A 318 16.85 13.28 -3.59
CA SER A 318 17.77 12.19 -3.26
C SER A 318 18.34 11.47 -4.49
N GLY A 319 17.75 11.66 -5.67
CA GLY A 319 18.24 11.14 -6.95
C GLY A 319 17.62 9.79 -7.37
N PRO A 320 17.86 9.35 -8.62
CA PRO A 320 17.12 8.26 -9.27
C PRO A 320 17.49 6.84 -8.78
N LEU A 321 18.53 6.72 -7.94
CA LEU A 321 18.87 5.48 -7.25
C LEU A 321 18.30 5.41 -5.83
N ARG A 322 17.70 6.50 -5.34
CA ARG A 322 17.18 6.65 -3.97
C ARG A 322 15.70 6.99 -3.96
N SER A 323 15.15 7.28 -5.13
CA SER A 323 13.74 7.56 -5.38
C SER A 323 13.46 7.38 -6.88
N CYS A 324 12.20 7.31 -7.26
CA CYS A 324 11.75 7.25 -8.64
C CYS A 324 10.45 8.03 -8.84
N GLU A 325 10.06 8.25 -10.09
CA GLU A 325 8.80 8.88 -10.44
C GLU A 325 7.62 7.98 -10.03
N GLY A 326 6.61 8.54 -9.35
CA GLY A 326 5.39 7.81 -9.00
C GLY A 326 4.65 7.26 -10.22
N ARG A 327 4.58 8.05 -11.31
CA ARG A 327 3.98 7.63 -12.59
C ARG A 327 4.70 6.42 -13.16
N GLY A 328 6.03 6.53 -13.29
CA GLY A 328 6.88 5.48 -13.82
C GLY A 328 6.85 4.20 -12.98
N LEU A 329 6.79 4.32 -11.64
CA LEU A 329 6.62 3.16 -10.76
C LEU A 329 5.29 2.45 -11.04
N ILE A 330 4.18 3.17 -11.19
CA ILE A 330 2.86 2.58 -11.45
C ILE A 330 2.80 1.89 -12.81
N ASP A 331 3.35 2.51 -13.86
CA ASP A 331 3.35 1.92 -15.20
C ASP A 331 4.17 0.64 -15.25
N ASP A 332 5.38 0.65 -14.68
CA ASP A 332 6.21 -0.54 -14.60
C ASP A 332 5.56 -1.61 -13.72
N PHE A 333 4.98 -1.23 -12.57
CA PHE A 333 4.28 -2.16 -11.68
C PHE A 333 3.11 -2.83 -12.41
N ASN A 334 2.26 -2.05 -13.07
CA ASN A 334 1.10 -2.55 -13.80
C ASN A 334 1.50 -3.50 -14.92
N ARG A 335 2.53 -3.15 -15.71
CA ARG A 335 3.07 -3.99 -16.78
C ARG A 335 3.58 -5.33 -16.24
N LEU A 336 4.36 -5.30 -15.16
CA LEU A 336 4.89 -6.50 -14.52
C LEU A 336 3.78 -7.36 -13.88
N ALA A 337 2.80 -6.73 -13.24
CA ALA A 337 1.65 -7.41 -12.65
C ALA A 337 0.84 -8.17 -13.71
N HIS A 338 0.52 -7.52 -14.84
CA HIS A 338 -0.15 -8.16 -15.97
C HIS A 338 0.65 -9.32 -16.56
N GLY A 339 1.96 -9.14 -16.74
CA GLY A 339 2.86 -10.19 -17.25
C GLY A 339 2.88 -11.43 -16.36
N GLY A 340 2.82 -11.24 -15.04
CA GLY A 340 2.84 -12.32 -14.05
C GLY A 340 1.47 -12.89 -13.64
N GLY A 341 0.38 -12.41 -14.21
CA GLY A 341 -0.99 -12.71 -13.77
C GLY A 341 -1.53 -11.56 -12.93
N ASP A 342 -2.42 -10.76 -13.53
CA ASP A 342 -2.92 -9.53 -12.90
C ASP A 342 -3.79 -9.83 -11.67
N PHE A 343 -3.90 -8.85 -10.77
CA PHE A 343 -4.67 -8.95 -9.53
C PHE A 343 -5.15 -7.57 -9.08
N ASP A 344 -6.15 -7.52 -8.20
CA ASP A 344 -6.80 -6.28 -7.76
C ASP A 344 -5.99 -5.50 -6.69
N TRP A 345 -4.84 -4.95 -7.09
CA TRP A 345 -4.13 -3.93 -6.32
C TRP A 345 -4.74 -2.53 -6.50
N HIS A 346 -4.50 -1.66 -5.52
CA HIS A 346 -5.05 -0.29 -5.42
C HIS A 346 -3.97 0.72 -5.03
N LEU A 347 -4.29 2.01 -4.94
CA LEU A 347 -3.32 3.07 -4.60
C LEU A 347 -3.66 3.81 -3.30
N ALA A 348 -2.66 3.99 -2.46
CA ALA A 348 -2.62 4.91 -1.33
C ALA A 348 -1.63 6.04 -1.68
N HIS A 349 -2.14 7.25 -1.92
CA HIS A 349 -1.36 8.38 -2.43
C HIS A 349 -1.30 9.52 -1.42
N HIS A 350 -0.16 10.21 -1.31
CA HIS A 350 0.07 11.26 -0.32
C HIS A 350 0.20 12.65 -0.98
N PRO A 351 -0.92 13.34 -1.30
CA PRO A 351 -0.91 14.62 -2.02
C PRO A 351 -0.62 15.81 -1.09
N TYR A 352 0.57 15.85 -0.50
CA TYR A 352 1.02 17.03 0.24
C TYR A 352 1.15 18.27 -0.68
N PRO A 353 1.02 19.50 -0.14
CA PRO A 353 1.42 20.71 -0.86
C PRO A 353 2.85 20.60 -1.39
N GLU A 354 3.15 21.26 -2.51
CA GLU A 354 4.46 21.09 -3.17
C GLU A 354 5.64 21.44 -2.25
N ASN A 355 5.42 22.42 -1.37
CA ASN A 355 6.26 22.81 -0.24
C ASN A 355 5.52 22.45 1.05
N LEU A 356 6.07 21.52 1.82
CA LEU A 356 5.45 21.01 3.04
C LEU A 356 5.14 22.09 4.09
N PHE A 357 5.87 23.21 4.09
CA PHE A 357 5.67 24.33 5.01
C PHE A 357 4.66 25.38 4.51
N GLU A 358 4.13 25.22 3.29
CA GLU A 358 3.15 26.12 2.71
C GLU A 358 1.81 25.38 2.56
N PRO A 359 0.83 25.59 3.46
CA PRO A 359 -0.43 24.86 3.40
C PRO A 359 -1.29 25.21 2.16
N ARG A 360 -1.05 26.37 1.55
CA ARG A 360 -1.87 26.92 0.47
C ARG A 360 -1.58 26.26 -0.87
N SER A 361 -1.89 24.96 -0.98
CA SER A 361 -1.63 24.15 -2.18
C SER A 361 -2.23 24.70 -3.48
N TRP A 362 -3.29 25.51 -3.41
CA TRP A 362 -3.80 26.21 -4.59
C TRP A 362 -2.79 27.18 -5.21
N LEU A 363 -1.79 27.65 -4.45
CA LEU A 363 -0.67 28.48 -4.93
C LEU A 363 0.52 27.65 -5.45
N ASP A 364 0.43 26.32 -5.44
CA ASP A 364 1.51 25.47 -5.94
C ASP A 364 1.80 25.79 -7.42
N LYS A 365 3.09 25.77 -7.80
CA LYS A 365 3.57 26.11 -9.15
C LYS A 365 3.95 24.91 -9.98
N GLN A 366 4.50 23.86 -9.36
CA GLN A 366 4.87 22.64 -10.08
C GLN A 366 3.68 21.81 -10.58
N PRO A 367 2.58 21.63 -9.83
CA PRO A 367 1.46 20.82 -10.26
C PRO A 367 0.74 21.45 -11.45
N THR A 368 0.60 20.70 -12.54
CA THR A 368 -0.10 21.12 -13.77
C THR A 368 -1.32 20.23 -14.01
N PRO A 369 -2.29 20.61 -14.86
CA PRO A 369 -3.42 19.76 -15.22
C PRO A 369 -3.07 18.65 -16.23
N ARG A 370 -1.78 18.46 -16.55
CA ARG A 370 -1.32 17.47 -17.53
C ARG A 370 -0.88 16.18 -16.85
N GLU A 371 -0.92 15.08 -17.60
CA GLU A 371 -0.53 13.76 -17.09
C GLU A 371 0.95 13.70 -16.66
N ASP A 372 1.82 14.43 -17.35
CA ASP A 372 3.26 14.58 -17.08
C ASP A 372 3.56 15.62 -15.99
N THR A 373 2.58 15.93 -15.14
CA THR A 373 2.78 16.84 -14.01
C THR A 373 3.91 16.34 -13.08
N PRO A 374 4.85 17.21 -12.67
CA PRO A 374 5.93 16.82 -11.76
C PRO A 374 5.45 16.28 -10.41
N LYS A 375 4.32 16.82 -9.93
CA LYS A 375 3.72 16.48 -8.64
C LYS A 375 2.20 16.39 -8.76
N ILE A 376 1.60 15.55 -7.93
CA ILE A 376 0.17 15.54 -7.68
C ILE A 376 -0.06 16.08 -6.27
N THR A 377 -0.77 17.21 -6.19
CA THR A 377 -1.17 17.84 -4.92
C THR A 377 -2.67 18.08 -4.96
N PHE A 378 -3.22 18.71 -3.94
CA PHE A 378 -4.63 19.14 -4.01
C PHE A 378 -4.89 20.17 -5.12
N LYS A 379 -3.87 20.80 -5.73
CA LYS A 379 -4.08 21.70 -6.88
C LYS A 379 -4.58 20.99 -8.13
N ASN A 380 -4.12 19.78 -8.40
CA ASN A 380 -4.38 19.05 -9.66
C ASN A 380 -4.79 17.58 -9.44
N LEU A 381 -5.37 17.28 -8.29
CA LEU A 381 -5.71 15.91 -7.86
C LEU A 381 -6.57 15.13 -8.88
N GLU A 382 -7.37 15.82 -9.69
CA GLU A 382 -8.15 15.25 -10.79
C GLU A 382 -7.30 14.53 -11.85
N VAL A 383 -6.02 14.89 -12.02
CA VAL A 383 -5.08 14.19 -12.91
C VAL A 383 -4.91 12.73 -12.45
N LEU A 384 -4.83 12.50 -11.13
CA LEU A 384 -4.69 11.15 -10.57
C LEU A 384 -5.94 10.31 -10.81
N ASP A 385 -7.11 10.88 -10.55
CA ASP A 385 -8.40 10.21 -10.75
C ASP A 385 -8.63 9.86 -12.23
N ALA A 386 -8.27 10.76 -13.16
CA ALA A 386 -8.31 10.49 -14.59
C ALA A 386 -7.30 9.41 -15.01
N TYR A 387 -6.08 9.43 -14.46
CA TYR A 387 -5.03 8.46 -14.77
C TYR A 387 -5.47 7.01 -14.54
N PHE A 388 -6.12 6.76 -13.41
CA PHE A 388 -6.58 5.41 -13.02
C PHE A 388 -7.84 4.92 -13.75
N ARG A 389 -8.46 5.76 -14.58
CA ARG A 389 -9.56 5.38 -15.48
C ARG A 389 -9.10 4.93 -16.86
N ARG A 390 -7.80 5.04 -17.16
CA ARG A 390 -7.25 4.61 -18.45
C ARG A 390 -7.44 3.09 -18.64
N PRO A 391 -7.78 2.62 -19.85
CA PRO A 391 -8.06 1.21 -20.12
C PRO A 391 -6.96 0.25 -19.64
N GLU A 392 -5.70 0.65 -19.75
CA GLU A 392 -4.52 -0.17 -19.43
C GLU A 392 -4.34 -0.39 -17.91
N LEU A 393 -5.00 0.41 -17.07
CA LEU A 393 -4.95 0.30 -15.61
C LEU A 393 -6.20 -0.34 -15.00
N LEU A 394 -7.21 -0.66 -15.82
CA LEU A 394 -8.42 -1.32 -15.34
C LEU A 394 -8.14 -2.77 -14.96
N HIS A 395 -8.73 -3.22 -13.85
CA HIS A 395 -8.75 -4.61 -13.47
C HIS A 395 -10.17 -5.16 -13.67
N HIS A 396 -10.31 -6.17 -14.54
CA HIS A 396 -11.62 -6.69 -14.96
C HIS A 396 -12.61 -5.59 -15.39
N GLY A 397 -12.11 -4.60 -16.14
CA GLY A 397 -12.90 -3.47 -16.63
C GLY A 397 -13.25 -2.41 -15.59
N GLN A 398 -12.79 -2.54 -14.35
CA GLN A 398 -13.04 -1.59 -13.26
C GLN A 398 -11.78 -0.79 -12.90
N PRO A 399 -11.90 0.53 -12.64
CA PRO A 399 -10.78 1.33 -12.15
C PRO A 399 -10.29 0.82 -10.79
N ARG A 400 -8.97 0.79 -10.61
CA ARG A 400 -8.38 0.57 -9.29
C ARG A 400 -8.70 1.77 -8.40
N ARG A 401 -8.99 1.50 -7.13
CA ARG A 401 -9.43 2.50 -6.17
C ARG A 401 -8.26 3.24 -5.53
N ILE A 402 -8.51 4.47 -5.12
CA ILE A 402 -7.52 5.35 -4.52
C ILE A 402 -7.98 5.74 -3.11
N ILE A 403 -7.05 5.71 -2.15
CA ILE A 403 -7.21 6.40 -0.87
C ILE A 403 -6.10 7.44 -0.73
N LEU A 404 -6.39 8.54 -0.07
CA LEU A 404 -5.38 9.51 0.31
C LEU A 404 -5.02 9.25 1.77
N SER A 405 -4.04 8.37 1.99
CA SER A 405 -3.75 7.73 3.28
C SER A 405 -2.98 8.57 4.28
N GLU A 406 -2.26 9.58 3.79
CA GLU A 406 -1.44 10.46 4.60
C GLU A 406 -1.15 11.76 3.83
N GLN A 407 -1.52 12.89 4.41
CA GLN A 407 -1.23 14.24 3.93
C GLN A 407 -1.65 15.25 4.99
N GLY A 408 -0.92 16.36 5.09
CA GLY A 408 -1.17 17.38 6.10
C GLY A 408 -0.97 18.78 5.58
N PHE A 409 -1.53 19.73 6.33
CA PHE A 409 -1.34 21.15 6.08
C PHE A 409 -0.55 21.72 7.24
N HIS A 410 0.65 22.23 6.95
CA HIS A 410 1.44 22.92 7.96
C HIS A 410 0.68 24.15 8.47
N CYS A 411 0.69 24.37 9.77
CA CYS A 411 0.33 25.65 10.36
C CYS A 411 1.62 26.48 10.52
N PRO A 412 1.85 27.50 9.66
CA PRO A 412 2.97 28.41 9.85
C PRO A 412 2.88 29.15 11.18
N ASP A 413 4.03 29.49 11.75
CA ASP A 413 4.10 30.37 12.91
C ASP A 413 3.91 31.84 12.50
N LYS A 414 2.67 32.15 12.12
CA LYS A 414 2.21 33.47 11.65
C LYS A 414 0.80 33.74 12.17
N PRO A 415 0.37 35.00 12.30
CA PRO A 415 -0.99 35.34 12.74
C PRO A 415 -2.10 34.63 11.96
N ASP A 416 -1.94 34.49 10.64
CA ASP A 416 -2.91 33.82 9.76
C ASP A 416 -2.65 32.32 9.57
N GLY A 417 -1.69 31.72 10.30
CA GLY A 417 -1.26 30.33 10.08
C GLY A 417 -2.40 29.32 10.22
N GLU A 418 -3.18 29.41 11.30
CA GLU A 418 -4.34 28.53 11.53
C GLU A 418 -5.48 28.81 10.54
N LEU A 419 -5.62 30.06 10.07
CA LEU A 419 -6.59 30.45 9.03
C LEU A 419 -6.24 29.75 7.71
N TRP A 420 -4.98 29.82 7.27
CA TRP A 420 -4.52 29.18 6.04
C TRP A 420 -4.57 27.65 6.12
N GLN A 421 -4.19 27.08 7.27
CA GLN A 421 -4.29 25.63 7.50
C GLN A 421 -5.74 25.14 7.37
N ALA A 422 -6.69 25.82 8.02
CA ALA A 422 -8.11 25.46 7.95
C ALA A 422 -8.69 25.65 6.54
N ALA A 423 -8.33 26.75 5.85
CA ALA A 423 -8.75 26.98 4.46
C ALA A 423 -8.20 25.91 3.50
N ALA A 424 -6.97 25.44 3.72
CA ALA A 424 -6.38 24.35 2.95
C ALA A 424 -7.10 23.03 3.10
N TYR A 425 -7.51 22.68 4.32
CA TYR A 425 -8.38 21.53 4.51
C TYR A 425 -9.72 21.69 3.79
N CYS A 426 -10.34 22.88 3.84
CA CYS A 426 -11.62 23.12 3.15
C CYS A 426 -11.49 22.93 1.62
N HIS A 427 -10.46 23.50 1.01
CA HIS A 427 -10.15 23.35 -0.41
C HIS A 427 -9.94 21.88 -0.79
N ALA A 428 -9.09 21.18 -0.04
CA ALA A 428 -8.80 19.77 -0.24
C ALA A 428 -10.05 18.89 -0.11
N TRP A 429 -10.86 19.11 0.93
CA TRP A 429 -12.09 18.36 1.18
C TRP A 429 -13.08 18.47 0.02
N LYS A 430 -13.34 19.68 -0.46
CA LYS A 430 -14.26 19.91 -1.59
C LYS A 430 -13.76 19.23 -2.87
N LYS A 431 -12.45 19.27 -3.14
CA LYS A 431 -11.86 18.53 -4.27
C LYS A 431 -11.96 17.02 -4.14
N VAL A 432 -11.69 16.45 -2.96
CA VAL A 432 -11.79 14.99 -2.79
C VAL A 432 -13.23 14.50 -2.91
N GLN A 433 -14.20 15.26 -2.42
CA GLN A 433 -15.62 14.94 -2.54
C GLN A 433 -16.05 14.80 -4.01
N SER A 434 -15.54 15.65 -4.92
CA SER A 434 -15.92 15.61 -6.34
C SER A 434 -15.29 14.47 -7.16
N LEU A 435 -14.28 13.77 -6.63
CA LEU A 435 -13.52 12.77 -7.38
C LEU A 435 -13.96 11.34 -7.04
N ALA A 436 -14.74 10.73 -7.94
CA ALA A 436 -15.36 9.42 -7.70
C ALA A 436 -14.37 8.25 -7.60
N GLY A 437 -13.12 8.35 -8.08
CA GLY A 437 -12.10 7.30 -7.93
C GLY A 437 -11.39 7.30 -6.58
N ILE A 438 -11.57 8.37 -5.78
CA ILE A 438 -10.98 8.51 -4.45
C ILE A 438 -12.00 8.14 -3.39
N ASP A 439 -11.70 7.10 -2.61
CA ASP A 439 -12.59 6.55 -1.58
C ASP A 439 -12.43 7.21 -0.22
N ALA A 440 -11.25 7.73 0.12
CA ALA A 440 -10.97 8.28 1.44
C ALA A 440 -9.98 9.45 1.42
N PHE A 441 -10.21 10.43 2.29
CA PHE A 441 -9.28 11.49 2.65
C PHE A 441 -8.89 11.33 4.13
N ILE A 442 -7.74 10.71 4.38
CA ILE A 442 -7.26 10.33 5.71
C ILE A 442 -6.18 11.32 6.17
N LEU A 443 -6.59 12.37 6.87
CA LEU A 443 -5.72 13.47 7.25
C LEU A 443 -4.57 13.01 8.16
N HIS A 444 -3.37 13.45 7.84
CA HIS A 444 -2.20 13.46 8.73
C HIS A 444 -1.98 14.90 9.22
N ARG A 445 -2.21 15.23 10.49
CA ARG A 445 -2.25 14.33 11.66
C ARG A 445 -3.24 14.76 12.72
N HIS A 446 -3.46 13.85 13.65
CA HIS A 446 -4.36 14.05 14.78
C HIS A 446 -3.85 15.14 15.75
N ALA A 447 -2.60 15.06 16.20
CA ALA A 447 -1.97 16.10 17.02
C ALA A 447 -0.55 16.37 16.51
N ASP A 448 -0.05 17.60 16.62
CA ASP A 448 1.32 17.95 16.24
C ASP A 448 2.38 17.03 16.87
N HIS A 449 3.55 16.92 16.24
CA HIS A 449 4.60 16.01 16.70
C HIS A 449 6.00 16.61 16.67
N GLY A 450 6.76 16.37 17.74
CA GLY A 450 8.09 16.94 17.95
C GLY A 450 9.16 16.41 17.00
N HIS A 451 8.94 15.27 16.35
CA HIS A 451 9.88 14.65 15.41
C HIS A 451 9.44 14.76 13.94
N GLU A 452 8.56 15.71 13.61
CA GLU A 452 7.99 15.87 12.26
C GLU A 452 8.79 16.84 11.37
N GLY A 453 10.11 16.90 11.53
CA GLY A 453 10.97 17.78 10.73
C GLY A 453 10.62 19.28 10.83
N GLY A 454 9.98 19.70 11.92
CA GLY A 454 9.50 21.08 12.12
C GLY A 454 8.08 21.37 11.62
N LEU A 455 7.39 20.38 11.03
CA LEU A 455 6.02 20.55 10.58
C LEU A 455 5.03 20.50 11.75
N ASN A 456 4.06 21.42 11.76
CA ASN A 456 2.89 21.39 12.64
C ASN A 456 1.65 21.08 11.80
N LEU A 457 1.33 19.79 11.63
CA LEU A 457 0.25 19.28 10.76
C LEU A 457 -1.02 18.93 11.53
N GLY A 458 -1.01 19.05 12.86
CA GLY A 458 -2.06 18.56 13.74
C GLY A 458 -3.35 19.35 13.65
N ILE A 459 -4.48 18.65 13.77
CA ILE A 459 -5.76 19.30 14.12
C ILE A 459 -5.77 19.76 15.58
N TRP A 460 -4.96 19.11 16.42
CA TRP A 460 -4.57 19.57 17.76
C TRP A 460 -3.12 20.06 17.78
N THR A 461 -2.85 21.11 18.55
CA THR A 461 -1.48 21.43 18.96
C THR A 461 -0.93 20.35 19.88
N ARG A 462 0.40 20.36 20.10
CA ARG A 462 1.04 19.55 21.14
C ARG A 462 1.43 20.40 22.34
N LYS A 463 1.46 19.80 23.53
CA LYS A 463 1.99 20.44 24.74
C LYS A 463 3.47 20.76 24.55
N PRO A 464 3.96 21.92 25.01
CA PRO A 464 5.38 22.24 25.02
C PRO A 464 6.21 21.12 25.66
N GLY A 465 7.34 20.77 25.05
CA GLY A 465 8.24 19.70 25.53
C GLY A 465 7.72 18.27 25.34
N SER A 466 6.48 18.06 24.89
CA SER A 466 5.96 16.72 24.60
C SER A 466 6.26 16.28 23.16
N ILE A 467 6.39 14.97 22.95
CA ILE A 467 6.54 14.40 21.60
C ILE A 467 5.24 14.56 20.82
N ALA A 468 4.10 14.20 21.41
CA ALA A 468 2.82 14.15 20.70
C ALA A 468 1.60 14.33 21.63
N THR A 469 1.78 14.88 22.84
CA THR A 469 0.67 15.03 23.78
C THR A 469 -0.23 16.17 23.31
N PRO A 470 -1.51 15.93 22.98
CA PRO A 470 -2.43 16.97 22.55
C PRO A 470 -2.60 18.05 23.61
N ASP A 471 -2.78 19.30 23.18
CA ASP A 471 -2.98 20.46 24.05
C ASP A 471 -4.30 21.18 23.78
N ARG A 472 -4.41 21.92 22.68
CA ARG A 472 -5.64 22.61 22.27
C ARG A 472 -5.99 22.33 20.81
N PRO A 473 -7.28 22.39 20.43
CA PRO A 473 -7.63 22.30 19.02
C PRO A 473 -7.12 23.55 18.28
N ARG A 474 -6.79 23.38 17.00
CA ARG A 474 -6.57 24.47 16.03
C ARG A 474 -7.85 24.77 15.28
N ARG A 475 -7.93 25.90 14.58
CA ARG A 475 -9.08 26.25 13.73
C ARG A 475 -9.48 25.16 12.72
N ILE A 476 -8.52 24.38 12.21
CA ILE A 476 -8.80 23.24 11.32
C ILE A 476 -9.72 22.18 11.98
N HIS A 477 -9.70 22.04 13.31
CA HIS A 477 -10.55 21.10 14.04
C HIS A 477 -12.05 21.38 13.79
N GLU A 478 -12.46 22.65 13.80
CA GLU A 478 -13.86 23.05 13.59
C GLU A 478 -14.36 22.67 12.18
N VAL A 479 -13.57 22.98 11.16
CA VAL A 479 -13.92 22.61 9.77
C VAL A 479 -13.82 21.12 9.52
N PHE A 480 -12.87 20.42 10.16
CA PHE A 480 -12.78 18.96 10.08
C PHE A 480 -14.03 18.30 10.69
N LYS A 481 -14.50 18.80 11.84
CA LYS A 481 -15.74 18.34 12.47
C LYS A 481 -16.94 18.57 11.56
N ALA A 482 -17.07 19.76 10.97
CA ALA A 482 -18.20 20.14 10.11
C ALA A 482 -18.19 19.45 8.74
N ALA A 483 -17.03 19.04 8.22
CA ALA A 483 -16.91 18.41 6.90
C ALA A 483 -17.78 17.14 6.77
N GLY A 484 -18.56 17.09 5.70
CA GLY A 484 -19.52 16.01 5.40
C GLY A 484 -20.80 16.05 6.23
N THR A 485 -21.08 17.16 6.93
CA THR A 485 -22.29 17.36 7.74
C THR A 485 -23.13 18.53 7.22
N PRO A 486 -24.37 18.71 7.67
CA PRO A 486 -25.17 19.89 7.32
C PRO A 486 -24.53 21.24 7.67
N ASP A 487 -23.58 21.26 8.63
CA ASP A 487 -22.89 22.48 9.08
C ASP A 487 -21.72 22.88 8.16
N GLU A 488 -21.34 22.02 7.21
CA GLU A 488 -20.16 22.21 6.34
C GLU A 488 -20.18 23.58 5.65
N GLU A 489 -21.29 23.94 5.01
CA GLU A 489 -21.37 25.16 4.18
C GLU A 489 -21.16 26.43 5.02
N ALA A 490 -21.75 26.47 6.22
CA ALA A 490 -21.57 27.60 7.14
C ALA A 490 -20.13 27.66 7.68
N ALA A 491 -19.58 26.52 8.09
CA ALA A 491 -18.21 26.43 8.63
C ALA A 491 -17.14 26.74 7.57
N PHE A 492 -17.38 26.40 6.30
CA PHE A 492 -16.42 26.55 5.21
C PHE A 492 -16.44 27.95 4.58
N ARG A 493 -17.48 28.76 4.81
CA ARG A 493 -17.68 30.05 4.14
C ARG A 493 -16.50 31.00 4.22
N PHE A 494 -15.78 31.02 5.35
CA PHE A 494 -14.61 31.90 5.51
C PHE A 494 -13.47 31.55 4.55
N ALA A 495 -13.39 30.30 4.09
CA ALA A 495 -12.26 29.81 3.29
C ALA A 495 -12.31 30.35 1.85
N LEU A 496 -13.51 30.65 1.32
CA LEU A 496 -13.67 31.18 -0.04
C LEU A 496 -12.81 32.43 -0.30
N PRO A 497 -12.93 33.55 0.46
CA PRO A 497 -12.09 34.71 0.23
C PRO A 497 -10.60 34.47 0.55
N VAL A 498 -10.26 33.52 1.43
CA VAL A 498 -8.86 33.16 1.74
C VAL A 498 -8.19 32.44 0.56
N ILE A 499 -8.94 31.59 -0.13
CA ILE A 499 -8.49 30.86 -1.32
C ILE A 499 -8.54 31.77 -2.56
N GLY A 500 -9.37 32.82 -2.53
CA GLY A 500 -9.59 33.73 -3.66
C GLY A 500 -10.74 33.30 -4.58
N LEU A 501 -11.70 32.55 -4.03
CA LEU A 501 -12.88 32.02 -4.71
C LEU A 501 -14.14 32.78 -4.30
N THR A 502 -15.14 32.76 -5.18
CA THR A 502 -16.47 33.30 -4.90
C THR A 502 -17.48 32.22 -4.52
N ASP A 503 -17.30 31.00 -5.04
CA ASP A 503 -18.09 29.82 -4.73
C ASP A 503 -17.24 28.53 -4.82
N TRP A 504 -17.79 27.40 -4.36
CA TRP A 504 -17.11 26.10 -4.42
C TRP A 504 -17.04 25.47 -5.82
N PRO A 505 -18.07 25.58 -6.69
CA PRO A 505 -17.98 25.13 -8.07
C PRO A 505 -16.77 25.71 -8.84
N GLU A 506 -16.35 26.95 -8.57
CA GLU A 506 -15.13 27.56 -9.12
C GLU A 506 -13.89 26.71 -8.79
N ALA A 507 -13.76 26.19 -7.56
CA ALA A 507 -12.63 25.37 -7.10
C ALA A 507 -12.49 24.01 -7.81
N LEU A 508 -13.58 23.54 -8.41
CA LEU A 508 -13.69 22.20 -9.00
C LEU A 508 -13.48 22.21 -10.53
N ARG A 509 -13.33 23.39 -11.15
CA ARG A 509 -13.12 23.50 -12.59
C ARG A 509 -11.69 23.05 -12.95
N PRO A 510 -11.51 22.15 -13.92
CA PRO A 510 -10.18 21.78 -14.39
C PRO A 510 -9.42 23.02 -14.89
N GLY A 511 -8.17 23.19 -14.43
CA GLY A 511 -7.29 24.24 -14.92
C GLY A 511 -7.62 25.67 -14.49
N THR A 512 -8.36 25.88 -13.40
CA THR A 512 -8.42 27.21 -12.75
C THR A 512 -7.04 27.57 -12.18
N ASN A 513 -6.24 28.19 -13.04
CA ASN A 513 -4.95 28.80 -12.74
C ASN A 513 -5.15 30.08 -11.93
N ARG A 514 -5.25 29.95 -10.61
CA ARG A 514 -4.72 31.01 -9.74
C ARG A 514 -3.49 30.50 -9.02
#